data_AF-A0A1Y0B9Y6-F1
#
_entry.id   AF-A0A1Y0B9Y6-F1
#
_cell.length_a   1.000
_cell.length_b   1.000
_cell.length_c   1.000
_cell.angle_alpha   90.00
_cell.angle_beta   90.00
_cell.angle_gamma   90.00
#
_symmetry.space_group_name_H-M   'P 1'
#
loop_
_entity.id
_entity.type
_entity.pdbx_description
1 polymer ?
#
loop_
_entity_poly.entity_id
_entity_poly.type
_entity_poly.pdbx_seq_one_letter_code
_entity_poly.pdbx_strand_id
1 'polypeptide(L)' 'MVPAARSRMNIPFFLPDQTLTARFLIESRAAGLIGLKGHKAVGGLRASLYNALPVSDAQALVDFMREFQQRNG' A
#
# COMPACT_ATOMS: atom_id res chain seq x y z
N MET A 1 -1.65 -14.28 -11.82
CA MET A 1 -2.27 -14.35 -10.47
C MET A 1 -3.71 -14.80 -10.66
N VAL A 2 -4.15 -15.89 -10.01
CA VAL A 2 -5.56 -16.33 -10.08
C VAL A 2 -6.38 -15.34 -9.24
N PRO A 3 -7.40 -14.65 -9.79
CA PRO A 3 -8.14 -13.63 -9.05
C PRO A 3 -8.75 -14.15 -7.73
N ALA A 4 -9.22 -15.40 -7.73
CA ALA A 4 -9.79 -16.06 -6.55
C ALA A 4 -8.76 -16.38 -5.45
N ALA A 5 -7.46 -16.33 -5.75
CA ALA A 5 -6.39 -16.62 -4.78
C ALA A 5 -5.84 -15.35 -4.10
N ARG A 6 -6.45 -14.18 -4.32
CA ARG A 6 -6.03 -12.93 -3.67
C ARG A 6 -6.30 -13.00 -2.17
N SER A 7 -5.26 -12.76 -1.38
CA SER A 7 -5.39 -12.69 0.07
C SER A 7 -6.22 -11.47 0.47
N ARG A 8 -7.17 -11.67 1.39
CA ARG A 8 -7.89 -10.58 2.06
C ARG A 8 -7.06 -9.88 3.14
N MET A 9 -5.98 -10.52 3.59
CA MET A 9 -5.22 -10.11 4.77
C MET A 9 -3.90 -9.43 4.41
N ASN A 10 -3.23 -9.88 3.34
CA ASN A 10 -1.93 -9.36 2.95
C ASN A 10 -1.95 -9.07 1.45
N ILE A 11 -2.02 -7.78 1.11
CA ILE A 11 -2.21 -7.30 -0.26
C ILE A 11 -0.87 -6.70 -0.71
N PRO A 12 0.00 -7.46 -1.39
CA PRO A 12 1.19 -6.91 -2.03
C PRO A 12 0.80 -6.14 -3.31
N PHE A 13 1.48 -5.03 -3.57
CA PHE A 13 1.32 -4.25 -4.79
C PHE A 13 2.61 -3.51 -5.15
N PHE A 14 2.70 -3.10 -6.41
CA PHE A 14 3.89 -2.46 -6.98
C PHE A 14 3.49 -1.18 -7.71
N LEU A 15 4.36 -0.18 -7.64
CA LEU A 15 4.30 1.02 -8.47
C LEU A 15 5.18 0.84 -9.71
N PRO A 16 5.05 1.70 -10.74
CA PRO A 16 5.80 1.56 -12.00
C PRO A 16 7.32 1.51 -11.82
N ASP A 17 7.86 2.22 -10.82
CA ASP A 17 9.29 2.23 -10.52
C ASP A 17 9.59 2.37 -9.01
N GLN A 18 10.89 2.23 -8.68
CA GLN A 18 11.39 2.28 -7.31
C GLN A 18 11.39 3.69 -6.71
N THR A 19 11.52 4.74 -7.53
CA THR A 19 11.48 6.14 -7.09
C THR A 19 10.08 6.47 -6.57
N LEU A 20 9.04 6.07 -7.29
CA LEU A 20 7.66 6.18 -6.85
C LEU A 20 7.39 5.35 -5.59
N THR A 21 7.95 4.15 -5.50
CA THR A 21 7.83 3.30 -4.30
C THR A 21 8.46 3.98 -3.08
N ALA A 22 9.66 4.55 -3.21
CA ALA A 22 10.32 5.28 -2.14
C ALA A 22 9.51 6.52 -1.71
N ARG A 23 9.01 7.29 -2.69
CA ARG A 23 8.17 8.46 -2.45
C ARG A 23 6.87 8.10 -1.74
N PHE A 24 6.19 7.05 -2.18
CA PHE A 24 4.96 6.54 -1.55
C PHE A 24 5.20 6.19 -0.08
N LEU A 25 6.31 5.53 0.25
CA LEU A 25 6.64 5.18 1.64
C LEU A 25 6.91 6.41 2.53
N ILE A 26 7.54 7.45 1.98
CA ILE A 26 7.78 8.69 2.71
C ILE A 26 6.46 9.42 2.95
N GLU A 27 5.65 9.61 1.90
CA GLU A 27 4.41 10.37 1.99
C GLU A 27 3.33 9.64 2.81
N SER A 28 3.20 8.32 2.65
CA SER A 28 2.24 7.51 3.44
C SER A 28 2.58 7.57 4.93
N ARG A 29 3.87 7.47 5.28
CA ARG A 29 4.31 7.65 6.68
C ARG A 29 3.97 9.05 7.21
N ALA A 30 4.14 10.10 6.41
CA ALA A 30 3.76 11.46 6.79
C ALA A 30 2.24 11.61 6.99
N ALA A 31 1.44 10.85 6.23
CA ALA A 31 -0.02 10.76 6.38
C ALA A 31 -0.47 9.79 7.50
N GLY A 32 0.45 9.26 8.32
CA GLY A 32 0.14 8.31 9.39
C GLY A 32 -0.10 6.86 8.94
N LEU A 33 0.01 6.58 7.64
CA LEU A 33 -0.13 5.24 7.07
C LEU A 33 1.23 4.50 7.14
N ILE A 34 1.43 3.78 8.24
CA ILE A 34 2.69 3.08 8.53
C ILE A 34 2.65 1.58 8.17
N GLY A 35 3.82 0.96 8.06
CA GLY A 35 3.92 -0.50 7.86
C GLY A 35 3.72 -1.00 6.43
N LEU A 36 3.70 -0.09 5.44
CA LEU A 36 3.42 -0.42 4.04
C LEU A 36 4.62 -0.95 3.24
N LYS A 37 5.82 -0.99 3.81
CA LYS A 37 7.02 -1.50 3.12
C LYS A 37 6.89 -2.99 2.87
N GLY A 38 7.04 -3.40 1.60
CA GLY A 38 7.03 -4.81 1.20
C GLY A 38 8.19 -5.61 1.79
N HIS A 39 8.08 -6.94 1.68
CA HIS A 39 9.12 -7.84 2.18
C HIS A 39 10.42 -7.68 1.37
N LYS A 40 11.59 -7.70 2.02
CA LYS A 40 12.90 -7.45 1.38
C LYS A 40 13.16 -8.33 0.15
N ALA A 41 12.72 -9.58 0.17
CA ALA A 41 12.93 -10.53 -0.93
C ALA A 41 12.10 -10.21 -2.19
N VAL A 42 10.99 -9.50 -2.05
CA VAL A 42 10.03 -9.22 -3.13
C VAL A 42 10.05 -7.75 -3.54
N GLY A 43 10.40 -6.85 -2.61
CA GLY A 43 10.31 -5.41 -2.82
C GLY A 43 8.87 -4.90 -2.80
N GLY A 44 8.66 -3.71 -3.37
CA GLY A 44 7.34 -3.09 -3.50
C GLY A 44 6.69 -2.72 -2.15
N LEU A 45 5.37 -2.78 -2.14
CA LEU A 45 4.51 -2.36 -1.03
C LEU A 45 3.62 -3.53 -0.58
N ARG A 46 3.20 -3.50 0.68
CA ARG A 46 2.26 -4.48 1.24
C ARG A 46 1.34 -3.83 2.26
N ALA A 47 0.04 -3.87 2.01
CA ALA A 47 -0.98 -3.55 3.00
C ALA A 47 -1.38 -4.82 3.75
N SER A 48 -1.28 -4.80 5.08
CA SER A 48 -1.70 -5.92 5.93
C SER A 48 -2.95 -5.51 6.71
N LEU A 49 -4.09 -6.15 6.43
CA LEU A 49 -5.41 -5.78 6.95
C LEU A 49 -5.90 -6.84 7.94
N TYR A 50 -5.26 -6.92 9.10
CA TYR A 50 -5.64 -7.85 10.17
C TYR A 50 -6.92 -7.40 10.89
N ASN A 51 -7.54 -8.32 11.64
CA ASN A 51 -8.83 -8.12 12.31
C ASN A 51 -8.90 -6.86 13.21
N ALA A 52 -7.76 -6.41 13.74
CA ALA A 52 -7.69 -5.23 14.59
C ALA A 52 -7.77 -3.89 13.82
N LEU A 53 -7.62 -3.91 12.49
CA LEU A 53 -7.71 -2.71 11.67
C LEU A 53 -9.16 -2.44 11.29
N PRO A 54 -9.72 -1.26 11.60
CA PRO A 54 -11.04 -0.85 11.15
C PRO A 54 -11.07 -0.61 9.65
N VAL A 55 -12.27 -0.67 9.07
CA VAL A 55 -12.50 -0.38 7.64
C VAL A 55 -12.06 1.03 7.27
N SER A 56 -12.14 1.99 8.20
CA SER A 56 -11.66 3.37 8.00
C SER A 56 -10.18 3.44 7.65
N ASP A 57 -9.34 2.53 8.17
CA ASP A 57 -7.91 2.54 7.88
C ASP A 57 -7.64 2.05 6.45
N ALA A 58 -8.40 1.06 6.00
CA ALA A 58 -8.37 0.63 4.60
C ALA A 58 -8.87 1.74 3.66
N GLN A 59 -9.91 2.47 4.08
CA GLN A 59 -10.44 3.60 3.32
C GLN A 59 -9.42 4.74 3.22
N ALA A 60 -8.77 5.11 4.33
CA ALA A 60 -7.71 6.11 4.35
C ALA A 60 -6.54 5.73 3.43
N LEU A 61 -6.15 4.45 3.39
CA LEU A 61 -5.15 3.97 2.43
C LEU A 61 -5.63 4.12 0.98
N VAL A 62 -6.88 3.77 0.66
CA VAL A 62 -7.42 3.91 -0.70
C VAL A 62 -7.46 5.37 -1.14
N ASP A 63 -7.88 6.28 -0.26
CA ASP A 63 -7.96 7.71 -0.57
C ASP A 63 -6.57 8.29 -0.77
N PHE A 64 -5.60 7.95 0.09
CA PHE A 64 -4.19 8.28 -0.12
C PHE A 64 -3.65 7.74 -1.46
N MET A 65 -3.98 6.50 -1.83
CA MET A 65 -3.54 5.91 -3.09
C MET A 65 -4.08 6.68 -4.31
N ARG A 66 -5.34 7.12 -4.26
CA ARG A 66 -5.95 7.94 -5.32
C ARG A 66 -5.29 9.30 -5.44
N GLU A 67 -5.09 9.99 -4.33
CA GLU A 67 -4.41 11.29 -4.30
C GLU A 67 -2.95 11.17 -4.76
N PHE A 68 -2.25 10.12 -4.34
CA PHE A 68 -0.89 9.85 -4.77
C PHE A 68 -0.83 9.63 -6.29
N GLN A 69 -1.75 8.85 -6.85
CA GLN A 69 -1.84 8.62 -8.29
C GLN A 69 -2.14 9.92 -9.04
N GLN A 70 -3.05 10.77 -8.57
CA GLN A 70 -3.36 12.04 -9.22
C GLN A 70 -2.15 13.00 -9.28
N ARG A 71 -1.27 12.97 -8.27
CA ARG A 71 -0.09 13.85 -8.19
C ARG A 71 1.14 13.31 -8.91
N ASN A 72 1.20 12.00 -9.20
CA ASN A 72 2.41 11.33 -9.67
C ASN A 72 2.19 10.40 -10.89
N GLY A 73 0.97 10.29 -11.38
CA GLY A 73 0.56 9.42 -12.49
C GLY A 73 0.40 10.13 -13.81
#